data_AF-S0FSG8-F1
#
_entry.id   AF-S0FSG8-F1
#
_cell.length_a   1.000
_cell.length_b   1.000
_cell.length_c   1.000
_cell.angle_alpha   90.00
_cell.angle_beta   90.00
_cell.angle_gamma   90.00
#
_symmetry.space_group_name_H-M   'P 1'
#
loop_
_entity.id
_entity.type
_entity.pdbx_description
1 polymer ?
#
loop_
_entity_poly.entity_id
_entity_poly.type
_entity_poly.pdbx_seq_one_letter_code
_entity_poly.pdbx_strand_id
1 'polypeptide(L)'
;MSLRDDLKQKVLVFDGSMGRMLFENGLGVGTCPEEWNLSHPEILRKIYKGYVDAGSDIIQTNTFQSHIIKLDEYGLKDKHYEINYQAAKLAKEVAGGKCYVAASIGPLGKLLEPFGDLTFEKAYDTFKAQIIAVADGGADIISLETFTDISELRIALLAAKENCSLPVICSVSYEQNGRTLMGTEPGICAAILHSMGADLIGTNCSFGPEYMIRIAESYGKTGLPFSVKPNAGLPEIVDGKQVFKETPEGFAEFVPEFLRNGARLLGGCCGTTPRYIAEIAKLVRETDDENKEITGIRPDVDYITSASQKISFAAIGAAGLGRLDVNADATLRDSLKDGDIDAVTDAAMDLLDEDSDIIIVDADLENSEDSLLLAKVVKEAQTYLKQPFILKSNNIKVLDAALRVYKGRAGYISHAPEAAGMFEKYGAVDCGGFLINEK
;
A
#
# COMPACT_ATOMS: atom_id res chain seq x y z
N MET A 1 -16.18 6.48 -19.79
CA MET A 1 -14.83 6.37 -19.19
C MET A 1 -14.87 5.21 -18.22
N SER A 2 -13.76 4.47 -18.09
CA SER A 2 -13.69 3.40 -17.08
C SER A 2 -13.43 4.01 -15.69
N LEU A 3 -13.73 3.27 -14.63
CA LEU A 3 -13.41 3.68 -13.25
C LEU A 3 -11.91 3.98 -13.06
N ARG A 4 -11.03 3.28 -13.78
CA ARG A 4 -9.58 3.55 -13.78
C ARG A 4 -9.24 4.88 -14.40
N ASP A 5 -9.97 5.30 -15.44
CA ASP A 5 -9.80 6.61 -16.04
C ASP A 5 -10.30 7.69 -15.09
N ASP A 6 -11.45 7.48 -14.45
CA ASP A 6 -12.01 8.42 -13.46
C ASP A 6 -11.02 8.64 -12.30
N LEU A 7 -10.43 7.58 -11.74
CA LEU A 7 -9.42 7.66 -10.67
C LEU A 7 -8.15 8.43 -11.08
N LYS A 8 -7.81 8.42 -12.37
CA LYS A 8 -6.60 9.07 -12.90
C LYS A 8 -6.83 10.48 -13.40
N GLN A 9 -8.05 10.81 -13.79
CA GLN A 9 -8.33 12.04 -14.53
C GLN A 9 -9.26 12.98 -13.81
N LYS A 10 -10.05 12.54 -12.82
CA LYS A 10 -11.05 13.39 -12.18
C LYS A 10 -10.71 13.63 -10.72
N VAL A 11 -11.24 14.73 -10.18
CA VAL A 11 -11.34 14.94 -8.74
C VAL A 11 -12.60 14.25 -8.24
N LEU A 12 -12.41 13.19 -7.47
CA LEU A 12 -13.48 12.38 -6.87
C LEU A 12 -13.57 12.62 -5.35
N VAL A 13 -14.76 12.42 -4.82
CA VAL A 13 -15.05 12.51 -3.38
C VAL A 13 -15.20 11.11 -2.80
N PHE A 14 -14.35 10.76 -1.85
CA PHE A 14 -14.47 9.58 -1.02
C PHE A 14 -15.25 9.90 0.26
N ASP A 15 -15.92 8.91 0.84
CA ASP A 15 -16.61 9.05 2.11
C ASP A 15 -15.71 9.31 3.34
N GLY A 16 -16.37 9.39 4.51
CA GLY A 16 -15.78 9.63 5.82
C GLY A 16 -15.62 8.38 6.67
N SER A 17 -15.57 8.54 8.00
CA SER A 17 -15.32 7.42 8.93
C SER A 17 -16.50 6.48 9.15
N MET A 18 -16.37 5.24 8.66
CA MET A 18 -17.28 4.14 9.02
C MET A 18 -17.32 3.90 10.54
N GLY A 19 -16.15 3.79 11.18
CA GLY A 19 -16.05 3.54 12.62
C GLY A 19 -16.75 4.60 13.47
N ARG A 20 -16.57 5.90 13.14
CA ARG A 20 -17.28 6.99 13.82
C ARG A 20 -18.79 6.84 13.72
N MET A 21 -19.29 6.55 12.52
CA MET A 21 -20.72 6.40 12.27
C MET A 21 -21.29 5.18 13.00
N LEU A 22 -20.55 4.07 13.11
CA LEU A 22 -20.98 2.91 13.89
C LEU A 22 -21.09 3.24 15.39
N PHE A 23 -20.10 3.93 15.97
CA PHE A 23 -20.17 4.37 17.37
C PHE A 23 -21.35 5.32 17.64
N GLU A 24 -21.63 6.26 16.74
CA GLU A 24 -22.79 7.15 16.86
C GLU A 24 -24.13 6.42 16.76
N ASN A 25 -24.17 5.25 16.12
CA ASN A 25 -25.36 4.39 16.03
C ASN A 25 -25.36 3.26 17.06
N GLY A 26 -24.49 3.32 18.09
CA GLY A 26 -24.57 2.47 19.28
C GLY A 26 -23.60 1.30 19.34
N LEU A 27 -22.57 1.26 18.48
CA LEU A 27 -21.53 0.23 18.57
C LEU A 27 -20.84 0.28 19.94
N GLY A 28 -20.78 -0.88 20.61
CA GLY A 28 -20.13 -1.01 21.91
C GLY A 28 -18.62 -1.08 21.80
N VAL A 29 -17.91 -0.54 22.79
CA VAL A 29 -16.45 -0.71 22.91
C VAL A 29 -16.11 -2.19 23.07
N GLY A 30 -15.11 -2.68 22.34
CA GLY A 30 -14.66 -4.07 22.40
C GLY A 30 -15.53 -5.06 21.62
N THR A 31 -16.57 -4.60 20.92
CA THR A 31 -17.34 -5.43 19.98
C THR A 31 -16.68 -5.44 18.60
N CYS A 32 -17.02 -6.44 17.76
CA CYS A 32 -16.56 -6.51 16.37
C CYS A 32 -17.44 -5.60 15.48
N PRO A 33 -16.91 -4.49 14.93
CA PRO A 33 -17.67 -3.63 14.02
C PRO A 33 -18.18 -4.38 12.79
N GLU A 34 -17.38 -5.29 12.24
CA GLU A 34 -17.69 -6.01 11.01
C GLU A 34 -18.81 -7.05 11.19
N GLU A 35 -19.07 -7.54 12.41
CA GLU A 35 -20.23 -8.41 12.67
C GLU A 35 -21.57 -7.72 12.35
N TRP A 36 -21.61 -6.38 12.41
CA TRP A 36 -22.81 -5.60 12.11
C TRP A 36 -23.23 -5.69 10.64
N ASN A 37 -22.35 -6.14 9.74
CA ASN A 37 -22.72 -6.46 8.37
C ASN A 37 -23.80 -7.55 8.31
N LEU A 38 -23.83 -8.45 9.29
CA LEU A 38 -24.84 -9.52 9.39
C LEU A 38 -25.95 -9.17 10.39
N SER A 39 -25.57 -8.65 11.56
CA SER A 39 -26.49 -8.47 12.69
C SER A 39 -27.29 -7.17 12.62
N HIS A 40 -26.76 -6.11 11.97
CA HIS A 40 -27.37 -4.78 11.94
C HIS A 40 -27.36 -4.14 10.54
N PRO A 41 -27.76 -4.87 9.46
CA PRO A 41 -27.62 -4.38 8.08
C PRO A 41 -28.38 -3.08 7.82
N GLU A 42 -29.50 -2.83 8.50
CA GLU A 42 -30.26 -1.59 8.34
C GLU A 42 -29.51 -0.35 8.83
N ILE A 43 -28.68 -0.48 9.87
CA ILE A 43 -27.81 0.60 10.34
C ILE A 43 -26.75 0.89 9.28
N LEU A 44 -26.11 -0.14 8.72
CA LEU A 44 -25.13 0.03 7.65
C LEU A 44 -25.74 0.69 6.42
N ARG A 45 -26.95 0.28 6.01
CA ARG A 45 -27.67 0.94 4.90
C ARG A 45 -27.89 2.43 5.15
N LYS A 46 -28.28 2.80 6.37
CA LYS A 46 -28.46 4.20 6.78
C LYS A 46 -27.13 4.97 6.70
N ILE A 47 -26.02 4.38 7.14
CA ILE A 47 -24.69 5.00 7.09
C ILE A 47 -24.25 5.21 5.64
N TYR A 48 -24.28 4.17 4.81
CA TYR A 48 -23.96 4.25 3.38
C TYR A 48 -24.80 5.32 2.68
N LYS A 49 -26.12 5.31 2.92
CA LYS A 49 -27.02 6.31 2.35
C LYS A 49 -26.66 7.72 2.77
N GLY A 50 -26.27 7.94 4.03
CA GLY A 50 -25.81 9.24 4.51
C GLY A 50 -24.61 9.77 3.72
N TYR A 51 -23.63 8.93 3.41
CA TYR A 51 -22.47 9.34 2.60
C TYR A 51 -22.79 9.52 1.12
N VAL A 52 -23.66 8.69 0.55
CA VAL A 52 -24.17 8.87 -0.83
C VAL A 52 -24.91 10.20 -0.95
N ASP A 53 -25.83 10.49 -0.04
CA ASP A 53 -26.61 11.72 -0.03
C ASP A 53 -25.74 12.97 0.23
N ALA A 54 -24.61 12.82 0.92
CA ALA A 54 -23.61 13.87 1.12
C ALA A 54 -22.74 14.15 -0.13
N GLY A 55 -22.88 13.36 -1.20
CA GLY A 55 -22.17 13.59 -2.46
C GLY A 55 -20.88 12.78 -2.63
N SER A 56 -20.73 11.65 -1.93
CA SER A 56 -19.61 10.74 -2.17
C SER A 56 -19.69 10.11 -3.57
N ASP A 57 -18.60 10.17 -4.33
CA ASP A 57 -18.40 9.42 -5.56
C ASP A 57 -17.98 7.97 -5.27
N ILE A 58 -17.32 7.74 -4.12
CA ILE A 58 -16.91 6.43 -3.63
C ILE A 58 -17.27 6.30 -2.15
N ILE A 59 -17.97 5.21 -1.78
CA ILE A 59 -18.21 4.83 -0.38
C ILE A 59 -17.43 3.57 -0.04
N GLN A 60 -17.01 3.41 1.22
CA GLN A 60 -16.31 2.22 1.69
C GLN A 60 -17.21 1.22 2.38
N THR A 61 -16.90 -0.06 2.25
CA THR A 61 -17.51 -1.13 3.04
C THR A 61 -17.04 -1.10 4.50
N ASN A 62 -17.87 -1.62 5.40
CA ASN A 62 -17.46 -1.92 6.77
C ASN A 62 -16.65 -3.23 6.84
N THR A 63 -15.43 -3.22 6.30
CA THR A 63 -14.55 -4.42 6.24
C THR A 63 -13.11 -4.18 6.68
N PHE A 64 -12.80 -3.01 7.27
CA PHE A 64 -11.43 -2.57 7.52
C PHE A 64 -10.56 -3.64 8.21
N GLN A 65 -11.03 -4.31 9.27
CA GLN A 65 -10.30 -5.43 9.90
C GLN A 65 -11.05 -6.77 9.77
N SER A 66 -11.81 -6.98 8.70
CA SER A 66 -12.60 -8.19 8.50
C SER A 66 -11.77 -9.40 8.03
N HIS A 67 -10.49 -9.48 8.38
CA HIS A 67 -9.63 -10.59 7.99
C HIS A 67 -9.62 -11.71 9.04
N ILE A 68 -9.26 -12.93 8.63
CA ILE A 68 -9.37 -14.15 9.45
C ILE A 68 -8.67 -14.00 10.81
N ILE A 69 -7.47 -13.41 10.85
CA ILE A 69 -6.70 -13.23 12.09
C ILE A 69 -7.47 -12.38 13.10
N LYS A 70 -8.05 -11.24 12.68
CA LYS A 70 -8.78 -10.36 13.59
C LYS A 70 -10.13 -10.95 14.00
N LEU A 71 -10.86 -11.55 13.05
CA LEU A 71 -12.14 -12.17 13.34
C LEU A 71 -12.02 -13.36 14.31
N ASP A 72 -10.88 -14.05 14.36
CA ASP A 72 -10.63 -15.11 15.34
C ASP A 72 -10.60 -14.59 16.79
N GLU A 73 -10.13 -13.36 17.01
CA GLU A 73 -10.17 -12.71 18.34
C GLU A 73 -11.61 -12.55 18.88
N TYR A 74 -12.60 -12.53 17.98
CA TYR A 74 -14.02 -12.44 18.29
C TYR A 74 -14.75 -13.79 18.16
N GLY A 75 -14.05 -14.89 17.83
CA GLY A 75 -14.66 -16.19 17.54
C GLY A 75 -15.49 -16.22 16.26
N LEU A 76 -15.21 -15.32 15.31
CA LEU A 76 -15.96 -15.13 14.06
C LEU A 76 -15.19 -15.58 12.81
N LYS A 77 -14.03 -16.24 12.95
CA LYS A 77 -13.21 -16.67 11.79
C LYS A 77 -13.98 -17.50 10.77
N ASP A 78 -14.89 -18.37 11.21
CA ASP A 78 -15.67 -19.25 10.33
C ASP A 78 -16.74 -18.49 9.53
N LYS A 79 -17.05 -17.25 9.94
CA LYS A 79 -17.95 -16.33 9.24
C LYS A 79 -17.21 -15.32 8.36
N HIS A 80 -15.88 -15.42 8.24
CA HIS A 80 -15.06 -14.46 7.50
C HIS A 80 -15.60 -14.16 6.10
N TYR A 81 -15.87 -15.20 5.30
CA TYR A 81 -16.37 -15.02 3.95
C TYR A 81 -17.74 -14.33 3.95
N GLU A 82 -18.67 -14.81 4.79
CA GLU A 82 -20.04 -14.29 4.87
C GLU A 82 -20.05 -12.81 5.28
N ILE A 83 -19.26 -12.42 6.28
CA ILE A 83 -19.17 -11.04 6.76
C ILE A 83 -18.70 -10.10 5.65
N ASN A 84 -17.60 -10.44 4.96
CA ASN A 84 -17.03 -9.62 3.89
C ASN A 84 -17.96 -9.54 2.66
N TYR A 85 -18.50 -10.69 2.23
CA TYR A 85 -19.42 -10.76 1.10
C TYR A 85 -20.67 -9.90 1.34
N GLN A 86 -21.29 -10.02 2.52
CA GLN A 86 -22.47 -9.21 2.84
C GLN A 86 -22.15 -7.72 2.96
N ALA A 87 -20.98 -7.35 3.50
CA ALA A 87 -20.59 -5.94 3.59
C ALA A 87 -20.53 -5.26 2.22
N ALA A 88 -19.86 -5.90 1.25
CA ALA A 88 -19.77 -5.42 -0.13
C ALA A 88 -21.13 -5.38 -0.81
N LYS A 89 -21.93 -6.45 -0.66
CA LYS A 89 -23.28 -6.53 -1.23
C LYS A 89 -24.20 -5.42 -0.72
N LEU A 90 -24.22 -5.17 0.59
CA LEU A 90 -25.03 -4.11 1.20
C LEU A 90 -24.64 -2.72 0.70
N ALA A 91 -23.34 -2.43 0.63
CA ALA A 91 -22.84 -1.18 0.09
C ALA A 91 -23.25 -1.03 -1.39
N LYS A 92 -23.15 -2.10 -2.18
CA LYS A 92 -23.52 -2.11 -3.60
C LYS A 92 -25.02 -1.88 -3.83
N GLU A 93 -25.87 -2.49 -3.01
CA GLU A 93 -27.32 -2.27 -3.01
C GLU A 93 -27.66 -0.79 -2.76
N VAL A 94 -27.02 -0.15 -1.78
CA VAL A 94 -27.28 1.26 -1.44
C VAL A 94 -26.69 2.22 -2.46
N ALA A 95 -25.50 1.92 -2.98
CA ALA A 95 -24.86 2.71 -4.03
C ALA A 95 -25.78 2.82 -5.25
N GLY A 96 -26.44 1.73 -5.67
CA GLY A 96 -27.49 1.75 -6.68
C GLY A 96 -27.08 2.40 -8.01
N GLY A 97 -25.79 2.34 -8.35
CA GLY A 97 -25.21 3.00 -9.53
C GLY A 97 -24.95 4.50 -9.41
N LYS A 98 -25.19 5.11 -8.25
CA LYS A 98 -24.95 6.55 -8.00
C LYS A 98 -23.49 6.85 -7.63
N CYS A 99 -22.81 5.89 -7.04
CA CYS A 99 -21.42 5.96 -6.62
C CYS A 99 -20.76 4.57 -6.76
N TYR A 100 -19.45 4.51 -6.61
CA TYR A 100 -18.70 3.25 -6.57
C TYR A 100 -18.53 2.74 -5.12
N VAL A 101 -18.30 1.44 -4.97
CA VAL A 101 -18.05 0.79 -3.69
C VAL A 101 -16.59 0.36 -3.58
N ALA A 102 -15.88 0.90 -2.60
CA ALA A 102 -14.54 0.47 -2.24
C ALA A 102 -14.57 -0.53 -1.08
N ALA A 103 -13.97 -1.70 -1.28
CA ALA A 103 -13.72 -2.63 -0.19
C ALA A 103 -12.59 -2.09 0.70
N SER A 104 -12.90 -1.67 1.91
CA SER A 104 -11.91 -1.22 2.89
C SER A 104 -11.15 -2.42 3.47
N ILE A 105 -9.83 -2.44 3.30
CA ILE A 105 -8.94 -3.48 3.82
C ILE A 105 -7.76 -2.80 4.52
N GLY A 106 -7.64 -3.02 5.82
CA GLY A 106 -6.59 -2.48 6.66
C GLY A 106 -5.42 -3.44 6.89
N PRO A 107 -4.38 -2.99 7.63
CA PRO A 107 -3.28 -3.85 8.05
C PRO A 107 -3.75 -4.94 9.02
N LEU A 108 -3.00 -6.05 9.08
CA LEU A 108 -3.34 -7.24 9.87
C LEU A 108 -3.07 -7.07 11.37
N GLY A 109 -2.44 -5.97 11.76
CA GLY A 109 -2.12 -5.63 13.16
C GLY A 109 -1.01 -6.48 13.78
N LYS A 110 -0.23 -7.19 12.95
CA LYS A 110 0.93 -7.99 13.36
C LYS A 110 2.18 -7.57 12.60
N LEU A 111 3.32 -7.62 13.28
CA LEU A 111 4.61 -7.36 12.64
C LEU A 111 5.02 -8.56 11.77
N LEU A 112 5.52 -8.25 10.57
CA LEU A 112 6.13 -9.24 9.69
C LEU A 112 7.47 -9.73 10.24
N GLU A 113 7.85 -10.95 9.87
CA GLU A 113 9.22 -11.44 10.08
C GLU A 113 10.27 -10.49 9.45
N PRO A 114 11.45 -10.33 10.06
CA PRO A 114 11.90 -10.97 11.30
C PRO A 114 11.47 -10.23 12.60
N PHE A 115 10.77 -9.11 12.50
CA PHE A 115 10.39 -8.29 13.66
C PHE A 115 9.14 -8.80 14.41
N GLY A 116 8.40 -9.74 13.81
CA GLY A 116 7.27 -10.43 14.42
C GLY A 116 7.08 -11.85 13.90
N ASP A 117 5.90 -12.42 14.15
CA ASP A 117 5.55 -13.82 13.87
C ASP A 117 4.78 -14.00 12.55
N LEU A 118 4.43 -12.92 11.86
CA LEU A 118 3.66 -12.98 10.64
C LEU A 118 4.57 -13.26 9.44
N THR A 119 4.45 -14.46 8.87
CA THR A 119 5.15 -14.81 7.63
C THR A 119 4.52 -14.11 6.43
N PHE A 120 5.31 -13.95 5.36
CA PHE A 120 4.81 -13.45 4.07
C PHE A 120 3.58 -14.23 3.59
N GLU A 121 3.68 -15.57 3.54
CA GLU A 121 2.62 -16.42 3.02
C GLU A 121 1.34 -16.33 3.86
N LYS A 122 1.49 -16.25 5.20
CA LYS A 122 0.33 -16.08 6.08
C LYS A 122 -0.36 -14.73 5.87
N ALA A 123 0.42 -13.66 5.70
CA ALA A 123 -0.13 -12.35 5.37
C ALA A 123 -0.85 -12.37 4.01
N TYR A 124 -0.19 -12.90 2.99
CA TYR A 124 -0.72 -13.03 1.63
C TYR A 124 -2.04 -13.79 1.61
N ASP A 125 -2.09 -15.00 2.19
CA ASP A 125 -3.29 -15.83 2.21
C ASP A 125 -4.44 -15.16 2.98
N THR A 126 -4.11 -14.41 4.04
CA THR A 126 -5.09 -13.67 4.83
C THR A 126 -5.72 -12.53 4.02
N PHE A 127 -4.91 -11.73 3.32
CA PHE A 127 -5.43 -10.69 2.42
C PHE A 127 -6.21 -11.28 1.24
N LYS A 128 -5.66 -12.32 0.59
CA LYS A 128 -6.29 -13.02 -0.53
C LYS A 128 -7.70 -13.49 -0.18
N ALA A 129 -7.87 -14.14 0.97
CA ALA A 129 -9.17 -14.63 1.40
C ALA A 129 -10.19 -13.48 1.51
N GLN A 130 -9.79 -12.35 2.10
CA GLN A 130 -10.66 -11.18 2.27
C GLN A 130 -11.02 -10.55 0.92
N ILE A 131 -10.02 -10.36 0.05
CA ILE A 131 -10.16 -9.77 -1.29
C ILE A 131 -11.14 -10.57 -2.15
N ILE A 132 -11.04 -11.91 -2.14
CA ILE A 132 -11.97 -12.78 -2.87
C ILE A 132 -13.40 -12.55 -2.38
N ALA A 133 -13.62 -12.57 -1.06
CA ALA A 133 -14.96 -12.44 -0.49
C ALA A 133 -15.64 -11.09 -0.79
N VAL A 134 -14.90 -9.98 -0.72
CA VAL A 134 -15.44 -8.65 -1.05
C VAL A 134 -15.64 -8.46 -2.55
N ALA A 135 -14.79 -9.03 -3.39
CA ALA A 135 -14.95 -9.02 -4.84
C ALA A 135 -16.19 -9.80 -5.27
N ASP A 136 -16.39 -11.01 -4.73
CA ASP A 136 -17.57 -11.84 -4.96
C ASP A 136 -18.86 -11.13 -4.48
N GLY A 137 -18.76 -10.32 -3.41
CA GLY A 137 -19.84 -9.46 -2.92
C GLY A 137 -20.16 -8.24 -3.80
N GLY A 138 -19.38 -7.99 -4.85
CA GLY A 138 -19.65 -6.95 -5.85
C GLY A 138 -18.99 -5.60 -5.60
N ALA A 139 -17.88 -5.55 -4.85
CA ALA A 139 -17.07 -4.34 -4.72
C ALA A 139 -16.54 -3.87 -6.10
N ASP A 140 -16.39 -2.55 -6.27
CA ASP A 140 -15.86 -1.95 -7.50
C ASP A 140 -14.35 -1.66 -7.40
N ILE A 141 -13.84 -1.46 -6.18
CA ILE A 141 -12.46 -1.04 -5.88
C ILE A 141 -11.96 -1.84 -4.68
N ILE A 142 -10.68 -2.22 -4.68
CA ILE A 142 -9.98 -2.66 -3.46
C ILE A 142 -9.25 -1.45 -2.87
N SER A 143 -9.60 -1.04 -1.65
CA SER A 143 -8.97 0.07 -0.95
C SER A 143 -8.13 -0.47 0.20
N LEU A 144 -6.83 -0.61 -0.04
CA LEU A 144 -5.84 -0.99 0.96
C LEU A 144 -5.47 0.28 1.73
N GLU A 145 -5.94 0.46 2.96
CA GLU A 145 -5.82 1.74 3.67
C GLU A 145 -5.19 1.64 5.06
N THR A 146 -4.58 2.73 5.52
CA THR A 146 -3.95 2.84 6.84
C THR A 146 -2.77 1.89 7.09
N PHE A 147 -2.06 1.48 6.04
CA PHE A 147 -0.85 0.66 6.21
C PHE A 147 0.31 1.51 6.73
N THR A 148 1.02 1.01 7.74
CA THR A 148 2.20 1.66 8.36
C THR A 148 3.51 0.93 8.06
N ASP A 149 3.47 -0.18 7.33
CA ASP A 149 4.62 -0.89 6.79
C ASP A 149 4.43 -1.09 5.28
N ILE A 150 5.36 -0.58 4.48
CA ILE A 150 5.34 -0.74 3.02
C ILE A 150 5.43 -2.22 2.63
N SER A 151 6.13 -3.03 3.43
CA SER A 151 6.30 -4.47 3.17
C SER A 151 4.96 -5.19 3.23
N GLU A 152 4.16 -4.92 4.26
CA GLU A 152 2.82 -5.48 4.42
C GLU A 152 1.87 -5.01 3.32
N LEU A 153 1.91 -3.72 2.97
CA LEU A 153 1.10 -3.16 1.90
C LEU A 153 1.44 -3.77 0.53
N ARG A 154 2.72 -4.04 0.25
CA ARG A 154 3.15 -4.76 -0.97
C ARG A 154 2.52 -6.15 -1.02
N ILE A 155 2.47 -6.87 0.10
CA ILE A 155 1.84 -8.20 0.17
C ILE A 155 0.34 -8.10 -0.14
N ALA A 156 -0.35 -7.13 0.46
CA ALA A 156 -1.77 -6.90 0.24
C ALA A 156 -2.06 -6.51 -1.23
N LEU A 157 -1.23 -5.64 -1.82
CA LEU A 157 -1.34 -5.27 -3.23
C LEU A 157 -1.11 -6.48 -4.13
N LEU A 158 -0.09 -7.29 -3.85
CA LEU A 158 0.17 -8.52 -4.61
C LEU A 158 -1.01 -9.49 -4.55
N ALA A 159 -1.58 -9.71 -3.36
CA ALA A 159 -2.79 -10.51 -3.19
C ALA A 159 -3.96 -9.97 -4.02
N ALA A 160 -4.13 -8.64 -4.08
CA ALA A 160 -5.18 -8.02 -4.88
C ALA A 160 -4.96 -8.22 -6.39
N LYS A 161 -3.77 -7.93 -6.90
CA LYS A 161 -3.45 -8.04 -8.33
C LYS A 161 -3.47 -9.47 -8.84
N GLU A 162 -3.14 -10.46 -7.99
CA GLU A 162 -3.12 -11.87 -8.38
C GLU A 162 -4.50 -12.55 -8.29
N ASN A 163 -5.45 -12.02 -7.52
CA ASN A 163 -6.72 -12.71 -7.22
C ASN A 163 -7.99 -11.94 -7.63
N CYS A 164 -7.86 -10.71 -8.14
CA CYS A 164 -8.99 -9.99 -8.74
C CYS A 164 -8.53 -9.00 -9.82
N SER A 165 -9.46 -8.52 -10.65
CA SER A 165 -9.19 -7.53 -11.70
C SER A 165 -9.66 -6.11 -11.32
N LEU A 166 -10.11 -5.91 -10.08
CA LEU A 166 -10.61 -4.62 -9.60
C LEU A 166 -9.47 -3.60 -9.53
N PRO A 167 -9.74 -2.30 -9.74
CA PRO A 167 -8.77 -1.26 -9.44
C PRO A 167 -8.39 -1.27 -7.97
N VAL A 168 -7.12 -0.98 -7.69
CA VAL A 168 -6.57 -0.99 -6.32
C VAL A 168 -6.08 0.41 -5.94
N ILE A 169 -6.59 0.90 -4.82
CA ILE A 169 -6.12 2.12 -4.16
C ILE A 169 -5.24 1.71 -2.98
N CYS A 170 -4.04 2.28 -2.87
CA CYS A 170 -3.11 2.00 -1.79
C CYS A 170 -2.85 3.26 -0.97
N SER A 171 -3.25 3.27 0.29
CA SER A 171 -3.10 4.41 1.19
C SER A 171 -2.22 4.05 2.39
N VAL A 172 -1.25 4.93 2.64
CA VAL A 172 -0.21 4.76 3.67
C VAL A 172 -0.47 5.75 4.82
N SER A 173 -0.27 5.31 6.06
CA SER A 173 -0.33 6.16 7.26
C SER A 173 1.09 6.48 7.72
N TYR A 174 1.33 7.75 8.04
CA TYR A 174 2.67 8.26 8.41
C TYR A 174 2.73 8.70 9.86
N GLU A 175 3.94 8.70 10.42
CA GLU A 175 4.29 9.25 11.73
C GLU A 175 4.66 10.75 11.62
N GLN A 176 4.84 11.42 12.77
CA GLN A 176 5.11 12.87 12.83
C GLN A 176 6.43 13.30 12.15
N ASN A 177 7.31 12.35 11.88
CA ASN A 177 8.55 12.58 11.13
C ASN A 177 8.33 12.48 9.59
N GLY A 178 7.10 12.28 9.13
CA GLY A 178 6.75 12.11 7.72
C GLY A 178 7.17 10.76 7.12
N ARG A 179 7.39 9.73 7.96
CA ARG A 179 7.77 8.37 7.53
C ARG A 179 6.79 7.34 8.06
N THR A 180 6.73 6.18 7.41
CA THR A 180 5.97 5.03 7.93
C THR A 180 6.59 4.52 9.24
N LEU A 181 5.91 3.60 9.94
CA LEU A 181 6.45 2.99 11.17
C LEU A 181 7.82 2.34 10.93
N MET A 182 8.01 1.74 9.75
CA MET A 182 9.27 1.14 9.31
C MET A 182 10.24 2.12 8.62
N GLY A 183 9.93 3.43 8.61
CA GLY A 183 10.85 4.48 8.17
C GLY A 183 10.80 4.86 6.69
N THR A 184 9.85 4.35 5.91
CA THR A 184 9.72 4.65 4.47
C THR A 184 9.11 6.03 4.25
N GLU A 185 9.67 6.83 3.33
CA GLU A 185 9.13 8.15 2.98
C GLU A 185 8.04 8.06 1.88
N PRO A 186 7.14 9.07 1.77
CA PRO A 186 6.05 9.04 0.80
C PRO A 186 6.46 8.84 -0.65
N GLY A 187 7.56 9.47 -1.09
CA GLY A 187 8.06 9.32 -2.46
C GLY A 187 8.51 7.90 -2.79
N ILE A 188 9.12 7.19 -1.82
CA ILE A 188 9.52 5.78 -1.99
C ILE A 188 8.28 4.89 -2.01
N CYS A 189 7.32 5.10 -1.10
CA CYS A 189 6.04 4.38 -1.12
C CYS A 189 5.35 4.54 -2.49
N ALA A 190 5.27 5.76 -3.01
CA ALA A 190 4.66 6.05 -4.30
C ALA A 190 5.37 5.31 -5.46
N ALA A 191 6.71 5.37 -5.52
CA ALA A 191 7.47 4.68 -6.56
C ALA A 191 7.26 3.16 -6.54
N ILE A 192 7.29 2.55 -5.35
CA ILE A 192 7.08 1.11 -5.18
C ILE A 192 5.66 0.73 -5.63
N LEU A 193 4.63 1.34 -5.03
CA LEU A 193 3.24 0.94 -5.25
C LEU A 193 2.77 1.23 -6.68
N HIS A 194 3.23 2.34 -7.26
CA HIS A 194 2.92 2.67 -8.65
C HIS A 194 3.50 1.63 -9.60
N SER A 195 4.76 1.25 -9.39
CA SER A 195 5.44 0.26 -10.23
C SER A 195 4.81 -1.13 -10.15
N MET A 196 4.20 -1.48 -9.01
CA MET A 196 3.44 -2.72 -8.81
C MET A 196 2.00 -2.65 -9.37
N GLY A 197 1.62 -1.54 -10.00
CA GLY A 197 0.34 -1.39 -10.67
C GLY A 197 -0.83 -1.03 -9.75
N ALA A 198 -0.58 -0.32 -8.64
CA ALA A 198 -1.63 0.40 -7.93
C ALA A 198 -2.26 1.45 -8.86
N ASP A 199 -3.59 1.53 -8.89
CA ASP A 199 -4.32 2.44 -9.77
C ASP A 199 -4.35 3.87 -9.20
N LEU A 200 -4.30 4.00 -7.87
CA LEU A 200 -4.12 5.26 -7.16
C LEU A 200 -3.37 5.02 -5.85
N ILE A 201 -2.55 5.97 -5.42
CA ILE A 201 -1.78 5.88 -4.17
C ILE A 201 -2.13 7.09 -3.32
N GLY A 202 -2.02 7.00 -2.00
CA GLY A 202 -2.25 8.18 -1.19
C GLY A 202 -1.96 8.01 0.29
N THR A 203 -2.63 8.84 1.06
CA THR A 203 -2.48 8.90 2.51
C THR A 203 -3.82 9.07 3.19
N ASN A 204 -3.95 8.45 4.36
CA ASN A 204 -5.11 8.58 5.20
C ASN A 204 -4.72 8.47 6.67
N CYS A 205 -5.62 8.89 7.55
CA CYS A 205 -5.45 8.79 9.00
C CYS A 205 -4.26 9.60 9.53
N SER A 206 -3.73 9.20 10.70
CA SER A 206 -2.69 9.84 11.52
C SER A 206 -2.98 11.27 12.00
N PHE A 207 -3.31 12.19 11.09
CA PHE A 207 -3.30 13.62 11.37
C PHE A 207 -4.53 14.35 10.82
N GLY A 208 -4.76 15.55 11.35
CA GLY A 208 -5.69 16.52 10.78
C GLY A 208 -5.22 17.09 9.44
N PRO A 209 -6.09 17.86 8.76
CA PRO A 209 -5.82 18.36 7.41
C PRO A 209 -4.57 19.26 7.34
N GLU A 210 -4.32 20.12 8.34
CA GLU A 210 -3.15 21.01 8.38
C GLU A 210 -1.82 20.25 8.26
N TYR A 211 -1.62 19.23 9.09
CA TYR A 211 -0.38 18.45 9.04
C TYR A 211 -0.31 17.59 7.76
N MET A 212 -1.47 17.10 7.28
CA MET A 212 -1.55 16.27 6.09
C MET A 212 -1.10 17.01 4.81
N ILE A 213 -1.11 18.36 4.79
CA ILE A 213 -0.54 19.15 3.70
C ILE A 213 0.93 18.78 3.43
N ARG A 214 1.76 18.58 4.46
CA ARG A 214 3.19 18.23 4.29
C ARG A 214 3.39 16.88 3.61
N ILE A 215 2.50 15.93 3.91
CA ILE A 215 2.50 14.62 3.26
C ILE A 215 2.01 14.77 1.82
N ALA A 216 0.97 15.58 1.58
CA ALA A 216 0.45 15.88 0.25
C ALA A 216 1.50 16.54 -0.65
N GLU A 217 2.30 17.49 -0.14
CA GLU A 217 3.44 18.08 -0.86
C GLU A 217 4.46 17.02 -1.29
N SER A 218 4.71 16.02 -0.44
CA SER A 218 5.64 14.94 -0.75
C SER A 218 5.12 14.03 -1.86
N TYR A 219 3.81 13.74 -1.87
CA TYR A 219 3.17 13.06 -3.00
C TYR A 219 3.13 13.92 -4.26
N GLY A 220 2.85 15.22 -4.15
CA GLY A 220 2.82 16.14 -5.28
C GLY A 220 4.13 16.20 -6.06
N LYS A 221 5.28 16.07 -5.37
CA LYS A 221 6.61 15.99 -6.00
C LYS A 221 6.80 14.76 -6.90
N THR A 222 6.02 13.69 -6.70
CA THR A 222 6.09 12.48 -7.55
C THR A 222 5.41 12.67 -8.90
N GLY A 223 4.58 13.71 -9.04
CA GLY A 223 3.79 13.96 -10.24
C GLY A 223 2.66 12.95 -10.49
N LEU A 224 2.42 12.02 -9.58
CA LEU A 224 1.30 11.08 -9.64
C LEU A 224 0.03 11.70 -9.03
N PRO A 225 -1.17 11.41 -9.56
CA PRO A 225 -2.40 11.62 -8.81
C PRO A 225 -2.36 10.86 -7.50
N PHE A 226 -2.94 11.44 -6.45
CA PHE A 226 -3.03 10.76 -5.16
C PHE A 226 -4.35 10.98 -4.43
N SER A 227 -4.63 10.08 -3.48
CA SER A 227 -5.74 10.21 -2.54
C SER A 227 -5.30 10.83 -1.21
N VAL A 228 -6.18 11.60 -0.58
CA VAL A 228 -5.94 12.17 0.76
C VAL A 228 -7.21 12.11 1.61
N LYS A 229 -7.13 11.44 2.76
CA LYS A 229 -8.24 11.29 3.73
C LYS A 229 -7.76 11.63 5.15
N PRO A 230 -7.62 12.92 5.51
CA PRO A 230 -7.24 13.35 6.86
C PRO A 230 -8.27 12.97 7.93
N ASN A 231 -7.83 12.92 9.19
CA ASN A 231 -8.73 12.88 10.35
C ASN A 231 -9.38 14.26 10.56
N ALA A 232 -10.47 14.32 11.33
CA ALA A 232 -11.10 15.58 11.76
C ALA A 232 -10.27 16.28 12.87
N GLY A 233 -8.98 16.52 12.60
CA GLY A 233 -8.02 16.99 13.59
C GLY A 233 -7.38 15.87 14.40
N LEU A 234 -6.53 16.26 15.36
CA LEU A 234 -5.98 15.32 16.32
C LEU A 234 -7.04 14.92 17.35
N PRO A 235 -7.11 13.63 17.72
CA PRO A 235 -8.04 13.20 18.76
C PRO A 235 -7.60 13.73 20.12
N GLU A 236 -8.56 14.29 20.86
CA GLU A 236 -8.38 14.64 22.27
C GLU A 236 -9.25 13.73 23.15
N ILE A 237 -8.79 13.45 24.38
CA ILE A 237 -9.62 12.75 25.36
C ILE A 237 -10.31 13.79 26.24
N VAL A 238 -11.64 13.86 26.12
CA VAL A 238 -12.53 14.68 26.94
C VAL A 238 -13.51 13.75 27.63
N ASP A 239 -13.52 13.74 28.95
CA ASP A 239 -14.38 12.87 29.78
C ASP A 239 -14.27 11.37 29.42
N GLY A 240 -13.06 10.90 29.14
CA GLY A 240 -12.80 9.51 28.75
C GLY A 240 -13.29 9.14 27.34
N LYS A 241 -13.74 10.11 26.55
CA LYS A 241 -14.16 9.92 25.16
C LYS A 241 -13.22 10.64 24.20
N GLN A 242 -12.98 9.99 23.06
CA GLN A 242 -12.23 10.61 21.98
C GLN A 242 -13.09 11.65 21.27
N VAL A 243 -12.61 12.90 21.23
CA VAL A 243 -13.28 14.05 20.61
C VAL A 243 -12.35 14.65 19.55
N PHE A 244 -12.95 15.00 18.41
CA PHE A 244 -12.31 15.66 17.29
C PHE A 244 -12.84 17.09 17.24
N LYS A 245 -11.93 18.08 17.28
CA LYS A 245 -12.31 19.51 17.36
C LYS A 245 -12.46 20.18 15.99
N GLU A 246 -11.88 19.60 14.94
CA GLU A 246 -11.94 20.19 13.61
C GLU A 246 -13.39 20.23 13.12
N THR A 247 -13.84 21.36 12.61
CA THR A 247 -15.22 21.51 12.10
C THR A 247 -15.31 21.09 10.64
N PRO A 248 -16.49 20.73 10.11
CA PRO A 248 -16.67 20.48 8.68
C PRO A 248 -16.17 21.64 7.81
N GLU A 249 -16.48 22.88 8.22
CA GLU A 249 -16.12 24.09 7.51
C GLU A 249 -14.61 24.33 7.56
N GLY A 250 -13.99 24.24 8.76
CA GLY A 250 -12.54 24.36 8.93
C GLY A 250 -11.75 23.27 8.21
N PHE A 251 -12.26 22.03 8.17
CA PHE A 251 -11.67 20.95 7.38
C PHE A 251 -11.67 21.27 5.88
N ALA A 252 -12.77 21.85 5.38
CA ALA A 252 -12.96 22.13 3.96
C ALA A 252 -12.03 23.25 3.46
N GLU A 253 -11.58 24.17 4.32
CA GLU A 253 -10.63 25.24 3.96
C GLU A 253 -9.30 24.70 3.38
N PHE A 254 -8.92 23.46 3.71
CA PHE A 254 -7.70 22.81 3.21
C PHE A 254 -7.87 22.13 1.83
N VAL A 255 -9.11 21.92 1.36
CA VAL A 255 -9.39 21.25 0.08
C VAL A 255 -8.65 21.89 -1.11
N PRO A 256 -8.67 23.24 -1.29
CA PRO A 256 -7.95 23.87 -2.38
C PRO A 256 -6.44 23.61 -2.34
N GLU A 257 -5.85 23.47 -1.15
CA GLU A 257 -4.42 23.21 -1.00
C GLU A 257 -4.05 21.76 -1.34
N PHE A 258 -4.89 20.79 -0.95
CA PHE A 258 -4.74 19.40 -1.40
C PHE A 258 -4.82 19.29 -2.93
N LEU A 259 -5.78 19.99 -3.55
CA LEU A 259 -5.95 19.99 -5.01
C LEU A 259 -4.73 20.60 -5.72
N ARG A 260 -4.20 21.71 -5.22
CA ARG A 260 -2.97 22.34 -5.73
C ARG A 260 -1.76 21.42 -5.66
N ASN A 261 -1.69 20.57 -4.64
CA ASN A 261 -0.61 19.59 -4.50
C ASN A 261 -0.78 18.37 -5.41
N GLY A 262 -1.93 18.19 -6.06
CA GLY A 262 -2.18 17.07 -6.98
C GLY A 262 -3.15 16.00 -6.47
N ALA A 263 -3.84 16.24 -5.35
CA ALA A 263 -4.85 15.31 -4.86
C ALA A 263 -5.99 15.17 -5.89
N ARG A 264 -6.44 13.94 -6.12
CA ARG A 264 -7.55 13.61 -7.04
C ARG A 264 -8.62 12.73 -6.44
N LEU A 265 -8.41 12.25 -5.22
CA LEU A 265 -9.43 11.61 -4.43
C LEU A 265 -9.39 12.16 -3.00
N LEU A 266 -10.40 12.92 -2.61
CA LEU A 266 -10.46 13.56 -1.29
C LEU A 266 -11.59 12.96 -0.47
N GLY A 267 -11.34 12.71 0.81
CA GLY A 267 -12.39 12.29 1.73
C GLY A 267 -11.99 12.52 3.17
N GLY A 268 -12.58 11.76 4.07
CA GLY A 268 -12.28 11.82 5.49
C GLY A 268 -11.88 10.47 6.08
N CYS A 269 -11.11 10.51 7.17
CA CYS A 269 -10.80 9.37 8.02
C CYS A 269 -11.41 9.63 9.43
N CYS A 270 -10.73 9.25 10.51
CA CYS A 270 -11.28 9.25 11.87
C CYS A 270 -11.91 10.61 12.26
N GLY A 271 -13.11 10.54 12.84
CA GLY A 271 -13.87 11.71 13.28
C GLY A 271 -14.74 12.37 12.21
N THR A 272 -14.54 12.07 10.92
CA THR A 272 -15.33 12.67 9.83
C THR A 272 -16.68 11.98 9.65
N THR A 273 -17.72 12.78 9.39
CA THR A 273 -19.12 12.36 9.20
C THR A 273 -19.64 12.84 7.84
N PRO A 274 -20.86 12.48 7.40
CA PRO A 274 -21.44 12.99 6.15
C PRO A 274 -21.43 14.52 6.02
N ARG A 275 -21.43 15.28 7.13
CA ARG A 275 -21.32 16.75 7.10
C ARG A 275 -19.99 17.23 6.51
N TYR A 276 -18.88 16.57 6.85
CA TYR A 276 -17.55 16.91 6.29
C TYR A 276 -17.54 16.60 4.79
N ILE A 277 -18.10 15.46 4.41
CA ILE A 277 -18.13 15.03 3.01
C ILE A 277 -18.99 15.95 2.15
N ALA A 278 -20.08 16.49 2.69
CA ALA A 278 -20.90 17.49 1.99
C ALA A 278 -20.12 18.78 1.69
N GLU A 279 -19.31 19.28 2.64
CA GLU A 279 -18.47 20.46 2.42
C GLU A 279 -17.34 20.18 1.40
N ILE A 280 -16.68 19.01 1.49
CA ILE A 280 -15.68 18.60 0.50
C ILE A 280 -16.32 18.49 -0.89
N ALA A 281 -17.46 17.82 -1.00
CA ALA A 281 -18.15 17.62 -2.27
C ALA A 281 -18.56 18.96 -2.89
N LYS A 282 -19.11 19.87 -2.10
CA LYS A 282 -19.44 21.23 -2.55
C LYS A 282 -18.23 21.91 -3.19
N LEU A 283 -17.09 21.97 -2.49
CA LEU A 283 -15.88 22.62 -3.00
C LEU A 283 -15.31 21.93 -4.24
N VAL A 284 -15.32 20.59 -4.27
CA VAL A 284 -14.87 19.81 -5.44
C VAL A 284 -15.74 20.10 -6.66
N ARG A 285 -17.06 20.24 -6.48
CA ARG A 285 -17.97 20.58 -7.60
C ARG A 285 -17.84 22.03 -8.05
N GLU A 286 -17.54 22.95 -7.15
CA GLU A 286 -17.30 24.38 -7.43
C GLU A 286 -15.93 24.67 -8.07
N THR A 287 -14.98 23.74 -7.94
CA THR A 287 -13.64 23.87 -8.56
C THR A 287 -13.75 23.93 -10.09
N ASP A 288 -12.93 24.77 -10.73
CA ASP A 288 -12.88 24.93 -12.20
C ASP A 288 -12.59 23.58 -12.90
N ASP A 289 -13.21 23.34 -14.05
CA ASP A 289 -13.06 22.09 -14.81
C ASP A 289 -11.62 21.89 -15.28
N GLU A 290 -10.86 22.97 -15.56
CA GLU A 290 -9.42 22.89 -15.87
C GLU A 290 -8.59 22.34 -14.70
N ASN A 291 -9.02 22.56 -13.45
CA ASN A 291 -8.36 22.01 -12.26
C ASN A 291 -8.87 20.60 -11.89
N LYS A 292 -9.95 20.13 -12.53
CA LYS A 292 -10.49 18.78 -12.32
C LYS A 292 -9.74 17.73 -13.11
N GLU A 293 -9.10 18.09 -14.23
CA GLU A 293 -8.33 17.18 -15.08
C GLU A 293 -6.82 17.24 -14.82
N ILE A 294 -6.12 16.11 -14.93
CA ILE A 294 -4.65 16.07 -14.90
C ILE A 294 -4.13 16.23 -16.32
N THR A 295 -3.47 17.34 -16.62
CA THR A 295 -2.79 17.53 -17.91
C THR A 295 -1.28 17.64 -17.72
N GLY A 296 -0.51 16.77 -18.37
CA GLY A 296 0.89 17.03 -18.71
C GLY A 296 1.96 16.87 -17.60
N ILE A 297 1.65 16.29 -16.44
CA ILE A 297 2.68 15.97 -15.43
C ILE A 297 3.25 14.59 -15.74
N ARG A 298 4.54 14.51 -16.10
CA ARG A 298 5.26 13.23 -16.21
C ARG A 298 5.57 12.74 -14.78
N PRO A 299 5.20 11.50 -14.42
CA PRO A 299 5.58 10.94 -13.13
C PRO A 299 7.11 10.95 -12.94
N ASP A 300 7.56 11.42 -11.78
CA ASP A 300 8.95 11.33 -11.32
C ASP A 300 9.07 10.16 -10.33
N VAL A 301 9.03 8.95 -10.89
CA VAL A 301 9.11 7.67 -10.16
C VAL A 301 10.03 6.65 -10.83
N ASP A 302 10.94 7.13 -11.68
CA ASP A 302 11.93 6.34 -12.43
C ASP A 302 13.14 5.98 -11.54
N TYR A 303 12.89 5.17 -10.50
CA TYR A 303 13.87 4.74 -9.49
C TYR A 303 13.87 3.22 -9.31
N ILE A 304 15.02 2.64 -8.96
CA ILE A 304 15.04 1.42 -8.14
C ILE A 304 15.13 1.84 -6.67
N THR A 305 14.52 1.07 -5.78
CA THR A 305 14.40 1.45 -4.37
C THR A 305 14.61 0.26 -3.45
N SER A 306 15.15 0.51 -2.26
CA SER A 306 14.88 -0.31 -1.09
C SER A 306 13.61 0.23 -0.38
N ALA A 307 13.35 -0.22 0.84
CA ALA A 307 12.32 0.37 1.71
C ALA A 307 12.71 1.75 2.27
N SER A 308 13.97 2.20 2.11
CA SER A 308 14.47 3.42 2.76
C SER A 308 15.31 4.33 1.87
N GLN A 309 15.86 3.83 0.76
CA GLN A 309 16.68 4.58 -0.19
C GLN A 309 16.19 4.34 -1.62
N LYS A 310 16.58 5.24 -2.53
CA LYS A 310 16.25 5.19 -3.96
C LYS A 310 17.41 5.71 -4.79
N ILE A 311 17.59 5.14 -5.98
CA ILE A 311 18.49 5.66 -7.00
C ILE A 311 17.74 5.75 -8.33
N SER A 312 17.89 6.87 -9.03
CA SER A 312 17.20 7.10 -10.30
C SER A 312 17.82 6.24 -11.40
N PHE A 313 17.04 5.86 -12.40
CA PHE A 313 17.55 5.08 -13.53
C PHE A 313 18.73 5.75 -14.23
N ALA A 314 18.70 7.08 -14.33
CA ALA A 314 19.79 7.86 -14.94
C ALA A 314 21.11 7.79 -14.16
N ALA A 315 21.07 7.50 -12.85
CA ALA A 315 22.24 7.44 -11.99
C ALA A 315 22.84 6.02 -11.88
N ILE A 316 22.12 4.96 -12.29
CA ILE A 316 22.56 3.56 -12.12
C ILE A 316 23.94 3.32 -12.75
N GLY A 317 24.20 3.83 -13.96
CA GLY A 317 25.46 3.58 -14.67
C GLY A 317 26.71 4.25 -14.05
N ALA A 318 26.54 5.13 -13.08
CA ALA A 318 27.64 5.83 -12.38
C ALA A 318 27.69 5.52 -10.88
N ALA A 319 26.81 4.64 -10.40
CA ALA A 319 26.66 4.30 -9.00
C ALA A 319 27.83 3.43 -8.49
N GLY A 320 28.24 3.62 -7.23
CA GLY A 320 29.10 2.68 -6.52
C GLY A 320 28.39 1.35 -6.31
N LEU A 321 29.07 0.23 -6.61
CA LEU A 321 28.48 -1.11 -6.58
C LEU A 321 29.14 -1.97 -5.48
N GLY A 322 28.34 -2.34 -4.49
CA GLY A 322 28.64 -3.43 -3.57
C GLY A 322 28.15 -4.76 -4.15
N ARG A 323 28.82 -5.86 -3.83
CA ARG A 323 28.48 -7.19 -4.38
C ARG A 323 28.31 -8.22 -3.28
N LEU A 324 27.11 -8.77 -3.19
CA LEU A 324 26.82 -9.99 -2.45
C LEU A 324 26.73 -11.11 -3.49
N ASP A 325 27.90 -11.66 -3.86
CA ASP A 325 28.05 -12.67 -4.91
C ASP A 325 28.56 -13.98 -4.30
N VAL A 326 27.66 -14.96 -4.22
CA VAL A 326 27.94 -16.28 -3.65
C VAL A 326 28.99 -17.04 -4.45
N ASN A 327 29.20 -16.75 -5.73
CA ASN A 327 30.24 -17.40 -6.53
C ASN A 327 31.62 -16.75 -6.37
N ALA A 328 31.66 -15.47 -6.00
CA ALA A 328 32.89 -14.73 -5.75
C ALA A 328 33.45 -14.94 -4.33
N ASP A 329 32.60 -15.32 -3.36
CA ASP A 329 32.98 -15.59 -1.98
C ASP A 329 32.88 -17.08 -1.64
N ALA A 330 34.04 -17.75 -1.53
CA ALA A 330 34.10 -19.18 -1.22
C ALA A 330 33.54 -19.53 0.17
N THR A 331 33.69 -18.64 1.16
CA THR A 331 33.20 -18.85 2.52
C THR A 331 31.68 -18.80 2.53
N LEU A 332 31.10 -17.73 1.97
CA LEU A 332 29.65 -17.58 1.83
C LEU A 332 29.04 -18.74 1.03
N ARG A 333 29.71 -19.16 -0.06
CA ARG A 333 29.28 -20.29 -0.89
C ARG A 333 29.17 -21.58 -0.11
N ASP A 334 30.20 -21.91 0.67
CA ASP A 334 30.28 -23.19 1.35
C ASP A 334 29.31 -23.21 2.56
N SER A 335 29.16 -22.09 3.29
CA SER A 335 28.13 -21.95 4.32
C SER A 335 26.71 -22.11 3.78
N LEU A 336 26.38 -21.46 2.66
CA LEU A 336 25.05 -21.55 2.06
C LEU A 336 24.72 -22.96 1.53
N LYS A 337 25.72 -23.73 1.08
CA LYS A 337 25.52 -25.15 0.71
C LYS A 337 25.16 -26.01 1.92
N ASP A 338 25.68 -25.67 3.09
CA ASP A 338 25.36 -26.33 4.36
C ASP A 338 24.05 -25.80 4.99
N GLY A 339 23.39 -24.83 4.33
CA GLY A 339 22.12 -24.24 4.76
C GLY A 339 22.27 -23.16 5.83
N ASP A 340 23.50 -22.71 6.10
CA ASP A 340 23.80 -21.65 7.06
C ASP A 340 23.55 -20.28 6.43
N ILE A 341 22.41 -19.66 6.78
CA ILE A 341 22.03 -18.34 6.29
C ILE A 341 22.72 -17.21 7.06
N ASP A 342 23.26 -17.48 8.25
CA ASP A 342 23.88 -16.45 9.11
C ASP A 342 25.15 -15.89 8.45
N ALA A 343 25.81 -16.66 7.58
CA ALA A 343 26.92 -16.18 6.75
C ALA A 343 26.53 -15.00 5.82
N VAL A 344 25.25 -14.87 5.46
CA VAL A 344 24.76 -13.70 4.70
C VAL A 344 24.81 -12.44 5.55
N THR A 345 24.59 -12.56 6.86
CA THR A 345 24.66 -11.44 7.79
C THR A 345 26.08 -10.90 7.86
N ASP A 346 27.09 -11.76 7.98
CA ASP A 346 28.49 -11.35 7.99
C ASP A 346 28.86 -10.62 6.68
N ALA A 347 28.51 -11.20 5.53
CA ALA A 347 28.74 -10.56 4.23
C ALA A 347 28.00 -9.21 4.09
N ALA A 348 26.78 -9.10 4.63
CA ALA A 348 26.03 -7.85 4.63
C ALA A 348 26.66 -6.80 5.55
N MET A 349 27.25 -7.20 6.68
CA MET A 349 27.94 -6.30 7.60
C MET A 349 29.23 -5.76 6.97
N ASP A 350 30.00 -6.58 6.27
CA ASP A 350 31.19 -6.14 5.54
C ASP A 350 30.84 -5.09 4.47
N LEU A 351 29.72 -5.28 3.76
CA LEU A 351 29.21 -4.32 2.77
C LEU A 351 28.73 -2.98 3.36
N LEU A 352 28.47 -2.89 4.68
CA LEU A 352 28.12 -1.62 5.31
C LEU A 352 29.31 -0.67 5.45
N ASP A 353 30.53 -1.22 5.48
CA ASP A 353 31.77 -0.43 5.52
C ASP A 353 32.23 0.01 4.12
N GLU A 354 31.62 -0.53 3.05
CA GLU A 354 31.86 -0.14 1.67
C GLU A 354 31.00 1.07 1.25
N ASP A 355 31.61 2.03 0.55
CA ASP A 355 30.90 3.16 -0.05
C ASP A 355 30.19 2.72 -1.35
N SER A 356 29.04 2.06 -1.18
CA SER A 356 28.21 1.55 -2.27
C SER A 356 26.82 2.19 -2.28
N ASP A 357 26.35 2.55 -3.48
CA ASP A 357 25.02 3.10 -3.71
C ASP A 357 23.99 2.00 -4.00
N ILE A 358 24.43 0.90 -4.62
CA ILE A 358 23.62 -0.24 -5.04
C ILE A 358 24.31 -1.52 -4.61
N ILE A 359 23.52 -2.53 -4.22
CA ILE A 359 24.02 -3.90 -3.98
C ILE A 359 23.56 -4.80 -5.12
N ILE A 360 24.50 -5.45 -5.79
CA ILE A 360 24.21 -6.55 -6.69
C ILE A 360 24.17 -7.84 -5.87
N VAL A 361 23.06 -8.55 -5.94
CA VAL A 361 22.88 -9.83 -5.26
C VAL A 361 22.83 -10.95 -6.30
N ASP A 362 23.84 -11.82 -6.26
CA ASP A 362 23.96 -13.01 -7.11
C ASP A 362 24.13 -14.25 -6.23
N ALA A 363 23.12 -15.12 -6.25
CA ALA A 363 23.09 -16.36 -5.47
C ALA A 363 22.86 -17.59 -6.35
N ASP A 364 23.15 -17.50 -7.66
CA ASP A 364 23.04 -18.64 -8.56
C ASP A 364 24.17 -19.65 -8.26
N LEU A 365 23.88 -20.67 -7.47
CA LEU A 365 24.81 -21.77 -7.21
C LEU A 365 24.75 -22.82 -8.33
N GLU A 366 25.91 -23.14 -8.93
CA GLU A 366 26.00 -24.26 -9.87
C GLU A 366 25.50 -25.56 -9.23
N ASN A 367 24.61 -26.26 -9.93
CA ASN A 367 23.97 -27.53 -9.51
C ASN A 367 23.08 -27.44 -8.26
N SER A 368 22.70 -26.24 -7.80
CA SER A 368 21.68 -26.11 -6.76
C SER A 368 20.27 -26.26 -7.36
N GLU A 369 19.45 -27.11 -6.73
CA GLU A 369 18.02 -27.21 -7.02
C GLU A 369 17.17 -26.31 -6.11
N ASP A 370 17.78 -25.60 -5.14
CA ASP A 370 17.05 -24.71 -4.24
C ASP A 370 16.65 -23.41 -4.94
N SER A 371 15.46 -23.40 -5.52
CA SER A 371 14.90 -22.23 -6.19
C SER A 371 14.60 -21.05 -5.24
N LEU A 372 14.72 -21.23 -3.92
CA LEU A 372 14.46 -20.21 -2.91
C LEU A 372 15.73 -19.58 -2.35
N LEU A 373 16.91 -20.04 -2.74
CA LEU A 373 18.17 -19.56 -2.15
C LEU A 373 18.34 -18.05 -2.28
N LEU A 374 18.15 -17.49 -3.48
CA LEU A 374 18.23 -16.04 -3.69
C LEU A 374 17.20 -15.29 -2.83
N ALA A 375 15.99 -15.83 -2.66
CA ALA A 375 14.97 -15.22 -1.82
C ALA A 375 15.38 -15.22 -0.34
N LYS A 376 16.02 -16.29 0.16
CA LYS A 376 16.56 -16.37 1.52
C LYS A 376 17.68 -15.34 1.72
N VAL A 377 18.63 -15.27 0.80
CA VAL A 377 19.74 -14.30 0.83
C VAL A 377 19.20 -12.87 0.81
N VAL A 378 18.23 -12.57 -0.07
CA VAL A 378 17.60 -11.24 -0.14
C VAL A 378 16.83 -10.91 1.14
N LYS A 379 16.11 -11.87 1.74
CA LYS A 379 15.39 -11.68 3.01
C LYS A 379 16.34 -11.31 4.14
N GLU A 380 17.49 -11.98 4.21
CA GLU A 380 18.50 -11.72 5.23
C GLU A 380 19.23 -10.39 4.98
N ALA A 381 19.83 -10.22 3.80
CA ALA A 381 20.65 -9.06 3.48
C ALA A 381 19.89 -7.72 3.57
N GLN A 382 18.62 -7.66 3.14
CA GLN A 382 17.82 -6.43 3.20
C GLN A 382 17.43 -6.00 4.62
N THR A 383 17.68 -6.84 5.63
CA THR A 383 17.51 -6.47 7.05
C THR A 383 18.58 -5.47 7.49
N TYR A 384 19.77 -5.57 6.90
CA TYR A 384 20.95 -4.78 7.27
C TYR A 384 21.26 -3.69 6.24
N LEU A 385 21.20 -4.03 4.95
CA LEU A 385 21.55 -3.14 3.86
C LEU A 385 20.38 -2.23 3.48
N LYS A 386 20.65 -0.93 3.37
CA LYS A 386 19.65 0.09 3.05
C LYS A 386 19.65 0.48 1.58
N GLN A 387 20.71 0.13 0.86
CA GLN A 387 20.87 0.37 -0.56
C GLN A 387 19.81 -0.37 -1.39
N PRO A 388 19.35 0.17 -2.52
CA PRO A 388 18.56 -0.57 -3.50
C PRO A 388 19.32 -1.78 -4.04
N PHE A 389 18.60 -2.87 -4.34
CA PHE A 389 19.20 -4.11 -4.83
C PHE A 389 18.98 -4.28 -6.33
N ILE A 390 19.98 -4.84 -7.00
CA ILE A 390 19.88 -5.44 -8.32
C ILE A 390 20.01 -6.95 -8.17
N LEU A 391 18.95 -7.69 -8.50
CA LEU A 391 18.90 -9.14 -8.37
C LEU A 391 19.36 -9.80 -9.67
N LYS A 392 20.42 -10.61 -9.60
CA LYS A 392 21.00 -11.27 -10.76
C LYS A 392 20.69 -12.77 -10.71
N SER A 393 20.04 -13.27 -11.77
CA SER A 393 19.91 -14.71 -12.01
C SER A 393 19.44 -14.97 -13.44
N ASN A 394 19.85 -16.10 -14.01
CA ASN A 394 19.31 -16.57 -15.28
C ASN A 394 18.09 -17.50 -15.11
N ASN A 395 17.72 -17.82 -13.87
CA ASN A 395 16.55 -18.63 -13.56
C ASN A 395 15.36 -17.74 -13.16
N ILE A 396 14.36 -17.67 -14.03
CA ILE A 396 13.15 -16.85 -13.84
C ILE A 396 12.43 -17.22 -12.54
N LYS A 397 12.37 -18.50 -12.16
CA LYS A 397 11.71 -18.93 -10.91
C LYS A 397 12.43 -18.41 -9.66
N VAL A 398 13.76 -18.34 -9.72
CA VAL A 398 14.60 -17.82 -8.64
C VAL A 398 14.39 -16.30 -8.50
N LEU A 399 14.33 -15.58 -9.62
CA LEU A 399 14.00 -14.15 -9.62
C LEU A 399 12.58 -13.88 -9.10
N ASP A 400 11.57 -14.65 -9.53
CA ASP A 400 10.20 -14.50 -9.04
C ASP A 400 10.15 -14.61 -7.51
N ALA A 401 10.75 -15.65 -6.94
CA ALA A 401 10.78 -15.88 -5.50
C ALA A 401 11.49 -14.74 -4.75
N ALA A 402 12.59 -14.22 -5.29
CA ALA A 402 13.35 -13.14 -4.65
C ALA A 402 12.64 -11.78 -4.74
N LEU A 403 12.05 -11.46 -5.90
CA LEU A 403 11.27 -10.23 -6.11
C LEU A 403 10.01 -10.19 -5.23
N ARG A 404 9.41 -11.36 -4.98
CA ARG A 404 8.26 -11.51 -4.09
C ARG A 404 8.56 -11.04 -2.67
N VAL A 405 9.77 -11.32 -2.14
CA VAL A 405 10.16 -10.98 -0.76
C VAL A 405 10.93 -9.67 -0.61
N TYR A 406 11.43 -9.08 -1.70
CA TYR A 406 12.20 -7.83 -1.65
C TYR A 406 11.31 -6.63 -1.28
N LYS A 407 11.64 -5.81 -0.28
CA LYS A 407 10.75 -4.76 0.25
C LYS A 407 10.66 -3.48 -0.58
N GLY A 408 11.40 -3.37 -1.67
CA GLY A 408 11.42 -2.19 -2.55
C GLY A 408 11.05 -2.48 -4.00
N ARG A 409 11.49 -1.60 -4.91
CA ARG A 409 11.44 -1.79 -6.36
C ARG A 409 12.83 -2.20 -6.86
N ALA A 410 13.02 -3.50 -7.11
CA ALA A 410 14.33 -4.02 -7.48
C ALA A 410 14.71 -3.69 -8.92
N GLY A 411 16.02 -3.58 -9.15
CA GLY A 411 16.58 -3.86 -10.46
C GLY A 411 16.77 -5.36 -10.65
N TYR A 412 16.87 -5.83 -11.89
CA TYR A 412 17.26 -7.20 -12.19
C TYR A 412 18.23 -7.26 -13.37
N ILE A 413 19.03 -8.33 -13.40
CA ILE A 413 19.87 -8.71 -14.53
C ILE A 413 19.55 -10.16 -14.88
N SER A 414 19.06 -10.40 -16.09
CA SER A 414 18.78 -11.75 -16.58
C SER A 414 19.03 -11.83 -18.09
N HIS A 415 19.56 -12.96 -18.57
CA HIS A 415 19.69 -13.25 -19.99
C HIS A 415 18.57 -14.15 -20.53
N ALA A 416 17.55 -14.44 -19.71
CA ALA A 416 16.41 -15.28 -20.10
C ALA A 416 15.39 -14.46 -20.93
N PRO A 417 15.10 -14.84 -22.19
CA PRO A 417 14.28 -14.04 -23.11
C PRO A 417 12.76 -14.03 -22.82
N GLU A 418 12.24 -14.83 -21.88
CA GLU A 418 10.81 -15.13 -21.73
C GLU A 418 10.19 -14.68 -20.38
N ALA A 419 10.40 -13.43 -19.94
CA ALA A 419 9.96 -13.03 -18.60
C ALA A 419 9.33 -11.63 -18.45
N ALA A 420 9.08 -10.87 -19.52
CA ALA A 420 8.64 -9.47 -19.43
C ALA A 420 7.44 -9.25 -18.47
N GLY A 421 6.38 -10.06 -18.58
CA GLY A 421 5.18 -9.92 -17.74
C GLY A 421 5.35 -10.31 -16.27
N MET A 422 6.34 -11.15 -15.93
CA MET A 422 6.61 -11.55 -14.54
C MET A 422 7.22 -10.38 -13.75
N PHE A 423 8.10 -9.61 -14.36
CA PHE A 423 8.77 -8.48 -13.71
C PHE A 423 7.83 -7.30 -13.47
N GLU A 424 6.90 -7.05 -14.39
CA GLU A 424 5.90 -5.98 -14.30
C GLU A 424 5.05 -6.07 -13.02
N LYS A 425 4.68 -7.29 -12.60
CA LYS A 425 3.96 -7.56 -11.35
C LYS A 425 4.63 -6.97 -10.11
N TYR A 426 5.95 -6.97 -10.07
CA TYR A 426 6.75 -6.45 -8.96
C TYR A 426 7.28 -5.03 -9.22
N GLY A 427 6.99 -4.47 -10.40
CA GLY A 427 7.58 -3.21 -10.86
C GLY A 427 9.08 -3.28 -11.12
N ALA A 428 9.65 -4.49 -11.25
CA ALA A 428 11.09 -4.68 -11.36
C ALA A 428 11.64 -4.16 -12.68
N VAL A 429 12.87 -3.65 -12.67
CA VAL A 429 13.48 -2.90 -13.79
C VAL A 429 14.68 -3.66 -14.34
N ASP A 430 14.75 -3.81 -15.66
CA ASP A 430 15.94 -4.40 -16.30
C ASP A 430 17.11 -3.43 -16.20
N CYS A 431 18.11 -3.80 -15.41
CA CYS A 431 19.33 -3.03 -15.19
C CYS A 431 20.50 -3.45 -16.09
N GLY A 432 20.35 -4.51 -16.89
CA GLY A 432 21.44 -5.05 -17.72
C GLY A 432 21.95 -4.04 -18.75
N GLY A 433 21.06 -3.19 -19.28
CA GLY A 433 21.41 -2.11 -20.21
C GLY A 433 22.04 -0.87 -19.56
N PHE A 434 21.99 -0.74 -18.23
CA PHE A 434 22.61 0.40 -17.53
C PHE A 434 24.07 0.12 -17.14
N LEU A 435 24.43 -1.17 -17.05
CA LEU A 435 25.73 -1.64 -16.57
C LEU A 435 26.65 -2.13 -17.72
N ILE A 436 26.51 -1.55 -18.92
CA ILE A 436 27.18 -2.01 -20.17
C ILE A 436 28.72 -2.06 -20.07
N ASN A 437 29.33 -1.27 -19.17
CA ASN A 437 30.79 -1.25 -18.98
C ASN A 437 31.33 -2.35 -18.06
N GLU A 438 30.50 -3.27 -17.58
CA GLU A 438 30.91 -4.37 -16.68
C GLU A 438 30.93 -5.76 -17.34
N LYS A 439 30.86 -5.84 -18.68
CA LYS A 439 31.03 -7.10 -19.42
C LYS A 439 32.48 -7.53 -19.59
#